data_AF-B7JWA4-F1
#
_entry.id   AF-B7JWA4-F1
#
_cell.length_a   1.000
_cell.length_b   1.000
_cell.length_c   1.000
_cell.angle_alpha   90.00
_cell.angle_beta   90.00
_cell.angle_gamma   90.00
#
_symmetry.space_group_name_H-M   'P 1'
#
loop_
_entity.id
_entity.type
_entity.pdbx_description
1 polymer ?
#
loop_
_entity_poly.entity_id
_entity_poly.type
_entity_poly.pdbx_seq_one_letter_code
_entity_poly.pdbx_strand_id
1 'polypeptide(L)'
;MMQQLELPQINDDEDFAENSEESEFETDKLIYDPDNINIDTKEPTIEQLLRRIDEEALDLAPDFQRNANLWKDEAKSRLIESIIIRIPLPAFYIDATDDDRWIVVDGIQRLSALKQFVTDKKLRLSGLEYLKSLEGKNYDEVVEEEKRYQRRILETQVTVYLINKGTPPEVKYNIFKRINTGGLPMSPQEIRHALNPGKGNRFILKLADSEEFKKVVPLGQKRIMRMDDREFVLAFLAFILTNYQEYKHYPSRNLFLTRNLVILNKKSQEQLDDLEKLFNKIMNTAWNIFGDNAYRKLIKNASRKQPINQALFETWSFWLSQLSEQEIQILISSKEILKQNFMQKIEDDPEFVTSISQASEKVEYRFIEIEKIIREVLS
;
A
#
# COMPACT_ATOMS: atom_id res chain seq x y z
N MET A 1 -36.45 14.86 -19.12
CA MET A 1 -35.66 13.79 -19.75
C MET A 1 -34.21 14.04 -19.40
N MET A 2 -33.74 13.55 -18.25
CA MET A 2 -32.33 13.59 -17.87
C MET A 2 -31.78 12.17 -18.07
N GLN A 3 -30.84 12.03 -19.00
CA GLN A 3 -30.08 10.81 -19.23
C GLN A 3 -29.19 10.55 -18.01
N GLN A 4 -29.42 9.42 -17.34
CA GLN A 4 -28.44 8.83 -16.44
C GLN A 4 -27.23 8.41 -17.29
N LEU A 5 -26.06 8.98 -17.00
CA LEU A 5 -24.80 8.42 -17.43
C LEU A 5 -24.57 7.11 -16.66
N GLU A 6 -24.71 5.99 -17.34
CA GLU A 6 -24.22 4.70 -16.84
C GLU A 6 -22.69 4.71 -16.87
N LEU A 7 -22.07 4.63 -15.68
CA LEU A 7 -20.65 4.34 -15.55
C LEU A 7 -20.40 2.88 -15.95
N PRO A 8 -19.32 2.58 -16.70
CA PRO A 8 -19.06 1.23 -17.17
C PRO A 8 -18.80 0.27 -16.00
N GLN A 9 -19.52 -0.85 -15.98
CA GLN A 9 -19.24 -1.96 -15.08
C GLN A 9 -17.87 -2.56 -15.44
N ILE A 10 -16.88 -2.34 -14.58
CA ILE A 10 -15.59 -3.01 -14.65
C ILE A 10 -15.78 -4.39 -13.99
N ASN A 11 -15.48 -5.44 -14.75
CA ASN A 11 -15.60 -6.83 -14.31
C ASN A 11 -14.46 -7.12 -13.29
N ASP A 12 -14.78 -7.02 -12.00
CA ASP A 12 -13.83 -7.08 -10.87
C ASP A 12 -13.14 -8.45 -10.66
N ASP A 13 -13.62 -9.51 -11.32
CA ASP A 13 -13.19 -10.89 -11.03
C ASP A 13 -12.04 -11.41 -11.93
N GLU A 14 -11.79 -10.82 -13.11
CA GLU A 14 -10.74 -11.31 -14.02
C GLU A 14 -9.36 -10.67 -13.78
N ASP A 15 -9.29 -9.42 -13.31
CA ASP A 15 -8.02 -8.73 -12.99
C ASP A 15 -7.32 -9.31 -11.73
N PHE A 16 -8.05 -10.11 -10.95
CA PHE A 16 -7.54 -10.75 -9.73
C PHE A 16 -6.82 -12.07 -10.04
N ALA A 17 -7.27 -12.81 -11.08
CA ALA A 17 -6.75 -14.14 -11.39
C ALA A 17 -5.33 -14.11 -11.99
N GLU A 18 -4.99 -13.08 -12.78
CA GLU A 18 -3.63 -12.92 -13.32
C GLU A 18 -2.64 -12.28 -12.33
N ASN A 19 -3.12 -11.61 -11.27
CA ASN A 19 -2.27 -11.09 -10.19
C ASN A 19 -2.11 -12.08 -9.02
N SER A 20 -2.76 -13.25 -9.09
CA SER A 20 -2.61 -14.33 -8.11
C SER A 20 -1.59 -15.39 -8.51
N GLU A 21 -0.78 -15.14 -9.55
CA GLU A 21 0.48 -15.87 -9.68
C GLU A 21 1.28 -15.59 -8.41
N GLU A 22 1.46 -16.66 -7.63
CA GLU A 22 2.19 -16.69 -6.38
C GLU A 22 3.34 -15.70 -6.45
N SER A 23 3.32 -14.67 -5.59
CA SER A 23 4.49 -13.83 -5.41
C SER A 23 5.61 -14.78 -5.01
N GLU A 24 6.46 -15.19 -5.96
CA GLU A 24 7.68 -15.90 -5.66
C GLU A 24 8.38 -15.00 -4.66
N PHE A 25 8.38 -15.47 -3.42
CA PHE A 25 8.77 -14.68 -2.28
C PHE A 25 10.17 -14.16 -2.58
N GLU A 26 10.31 -12.84 -2.80
CA GLU A 26 11.62 -12.20 -2.76
C GLU A 26 12.25 -12.67 -1.44
N THR A 27 13.16 -13.63 -1.56
CA THR A 27 14.04 -14.06 -0.50
C THR A 27 15.10 -13.00 -0.45
N ASP A 28 14.71 -11.83 0.06
CA ASP A 28 15.65 -10.84 0.53
C ASP A 28 16.61 -11.60 1.46
N LYS A 29 17.80 -11.96 0.94
CA LYS A 29 18.91 -12.50 1.73
C LYS A 29 19.49 -11.33 2.51
N LEU A 30 18.67 -10.80 3.42
CA LEU A 30 19.04 -9.74 4.32
C LEU A 30 20.03 -10.32 5.32
N ILE A 31 21.31 -10.07 5.04
CA ILE A 31 22.39 -10.28 6.01
C ILE A 31 22.29 -9.10 6.97
N TYR A 32 21.68 -9.33 8.12
CA TYR A 32 21.70 -8.39 9.24
C TYR A 32 22.35 -9.06 10.43
N ASP A 33 23.00 -8.26 11.27
CA ASP A 33 23.52 -8.71 12.54
C ASP A 33 22.34 -8.89 13.53
N PRO A 34 22.08 -10.11 14.02
CA PRO A 34 21.01 -10.37 14.98
C PRO A 34 21.12 -9.52 16.25
N ASP A 35 22.32 -9.09 16.62
CA ASP A 35 22.57 -8.27 17.82
C ASP A 35 21.99 -6.85 17.69
N ASN A 36 21.64 -6.42 16.47
CA ASN A 36 20.97 -5.14 16.23
C ASN A 36 19.44 -5.21 16.41
N ILE A 37 18.86 -6.36 16.75
CA ILE A 37 17.43 -6.48 17.08
C ILE A 37 17.21 -6.06 18.54
N ASN A 38 16.60 -4.89 18.73
CA ASN A 38 16.22 -4.41 20.05
C ASN A 38 14.71 -4.55 20.25
N ILE A 39 14.27 -5.67 20.83
CA ILE A 39 12.87 -5.94 21.14
C ILE A 39 12.67 -6.15 22.64
N ASP A 40 11.85 -5.31 23.25
CA ASP A 40 11.43 -5.47 24.65
C ASP A 40 10.07 -6.15 24.74
N THR A 41 9.87 -6.97 25.77
CA THR A 41 8.54 -7.50 26.13
C THR A 41 7.96 -6.70 27.28
N LYS A 42 6.70 -6.27 27.13
CA LYS A 42 5.90 -5.58 28.17
C LYS A 42 4.55 -6.28 28.32
N GLU A 43 3.93 -6.09 29.48
CA GLU A 43 2.61 -6.65 29.81
C GLU A 43 1.62 -5.55 30.27
N PRO A 44 1.33 -4.56 29.40
CA PRO A 44 0.36 -3.52 29.75
C PRO A 44 -1.06 -4.08 29.83
N THR A 45 -1.93 -3.35 30.53
CA THR A 45 -3.37 -3.60 30.51
C THR A 45 -4.02 -3.02 29.26
N ILE A 46 -5.20 -3.53 28.89
CA ILE A 46 -6.02 -2.94 27.83
C ILE A 46 -6.29 -1.46 28.10
N GLU A 47 -6.58 -1.07 29.34
CA GLU A 47 -6.78 0.33 29.72
C GLU A 47 -5.56 1.20 29.39
N GLN A 48 -4.33 0.73 29.67
CA GLN A 48 -3.12 1.47 29.36
C GLN A 48 -2.92 1.66 27.84
N LEU A 49 -3.23 0.65 27.04
CA LEU A 49 -3.15 0.74 25.58
C LEU A 49 -4.22 1.68 25.02
N LEU A 50 -5.47 1.57 25.48
CA LEU A 50 -6.56 2.46 25.07
C LEU A 50 -6.26 3.91 25.42
N ARG A 51 -5.75 4.19 26.62
CA ARG A 51 -5.34 5.54 27.02
C ARG A 51 -4.29 6.11 26.07
N ARG A 52 -3.25 5.35 25.71
CA ARG A 52 -2.24 5.82 24.75
C ARG A 52 -2.82 6.10 23.37
N ILE A 53 -3.83 5.33 22.94
CA ILE A 53 -4.53 5.58 21.67
C ILE A 53 -5.30 6.89 21.73
N ASP A 54 -6.02 7.13 22.83
CA ASP A 54 -6.83 8.33 23.02
C ASP A 54 -5.96 9.60 23.19
N GLU A 55 -4.74 9.45 23.71
CA GLU A 55 -3.70 10.49 23.80
C GLU A 55 -2.91 10.69 22.49
N GLU A 56 -3.24 9.97 21.41
CA GLU A 56 -2.50 9.94 20.13
C GLU A 56 -1.02 9.49 20.25
N ALA A 57 -0.64 8.93 21.40
CA ALA A 57 0.69 8.38 21.70
C ALA A 57 0.87 6.93 21.21
N LEU A 58 -0.21 6.27 20.82
CA LEU A 58 -0.23 4.99 20.11
C LEU A 58 -1.07 5.11 18.84
N ASP A 59 -0.38 5.26 17.72
CA ASP A 59 -0.98 5.37 16.40
C ASP A 59 -1.46 3.99 15.92
N LEU A 60 -2.77 3.85 15.75
CA LEU A 60 -3.40 2.70 15.09
C LEU A 60 -3.18 2.71 13.57
N ALA A 61 -2.43 3.70 13.08
CA ALA A 61 -2.02 3.86 11.70
C ALA A 61 -3.28 3.89 10.78
N PRO A 62 -4.16 4.89 10.95
CA PRO A 62 -5.49 4.92 10.34
C PRO A 62 -5.45 4.94 8.80
N ASP A 63 -4.36 5.41 8.19
CA ASP A 63 -4.18 5.40 6.73
C ASP A 63 -3.99 3.99 6.15
N PHE A 64 -3.52 3.01 6.95
CA PHE A 64 -3.56 1.56 6.63
C PHE A 64 -4.97 1.01 6.61
N GLN A 65 -5.83 1.66 7.40
CA GLN A 65 -7.09 1.11 7.80
C GLN A 65 -8.23 2.10 7.55
N ARG A 66 -8.20 2.81 6.41
CA ARG A 66 -9.48 3.26 5.81
C ARG A 66 -10.49 2.08 5.70
N ASN A 67 -10.00 0.85 5.82
CA ASN A 67 -10.74 -0.40 6.00
C ASN A 67 -10.82 -0.91 7.47
N ALA A 68 -10.97 -0.07 8.51
CA ALA A 68 -11.29 -0.51 9.89
C ALA A 68 -12.58 -1.38 10.00
N ASN A 69 -13.21 -1.68 8.87
CA ASN A 69 -14.29 -2.64 8.62
C ASN A 69 -13.81 -4.00 8.08
N LEU A 70 -12.52 -4.33 8.07
CA LEU A 70 -12.05 -5.67 7.69
C LEU A 70 -12.63 -6.75 8.63
N TRP A 71 -12.68 -6.47 9.93
CA TRP A 71 -13.49 -7.27 10.84
C TRP A 71 -14.94 -6.81 10.78
N LYS A 72 -15.83 -7.75 10.44
CA LYS A 72 -17.27 -7.61 10.67
C LYS A 72 -17.53 -7.47 12.18
N ASP A 73 -18.64 -6.85 12.55
CA ASP A 73 -18.98 -6.61 13.96
C ASP A 73 -19.08 -7.91 14.76
N GLU A 74 -19.42 -9.03 14.13
CA GLU A 74 -19.37 -10.37 14.72
C GLU A 74 -17.95 -10.75 15.20
N ALA A 75 -16.92 -10.57 14.36
CA ALA A 75 -15.54 -10.88 14.73
C ALA A 75 -15.04 -9.97 15.86
N LYS A 76 -15.39 -8.68 15.82
CA LYS A 76 -15.10 -7.74 16.90
C LYS A 76 -15.77 -8.17 18.21
N SER A 77 -17.02 -8.62 18.14
CA SER A 77 -17.80 -9.04 19.30
C SER A 77 -17.25 -10.32 19.93
N ARG A 78 -16.80 -11.30 19.13
CA ARG A 78 -16.14 -12.52 19.62
C ARG A 78 -14.80 -12.23 20.33
N LEU A 79 -14.08 -11.19 19.91
CA LEU A 79 -12.91 -10.71 20.67
C LEU A 79 -13.31 -10.19 22.05
N ILE A 80 -14.33 -9.33 22.13
CA ILE A 80 -14.82 -8.81 23.41
C ILE A 80 -15.30 -9.96 24.31
N GLU A 81 -16.04 -10.92 23.74
CA GLU A 81 -16.46 -12.14 24.44
C GLU A 81 -15.28 -12.90 25.03
N SER A 82 -14.25 -13.15 24.20
CA SER A 82 -13.02 -13.85 24.59
C SER A 82 -12.38 -13.21 25.81
N ILE A 83 -12.29 -11.89 25.84
CA ILE A 83 -11.73 -11.14 26.98
C ILE A 83 -12.61 -11.28 28.22
N ILE A 84 -13.93 -11.14 28.08
CA ILE A 84 -14.86 -11.29 29.19
C ILE A 84 -14.80 -12.69 29.79
N ILE A 85 -14.61 -13.74 28.97
CA ILE A 85 -14.47 -15.12 29.43
C ILE A 85 -13.02 -15.53 29.74
N ARG A 86 -12.07 -14.58 29.70
CA ARG A 86 -10.65 -14.74 30.04
C ARG A 86 -9.86 -15.69 29.12
N ILE A 87 -10.21 -15.72 27.84
CA ILE A 87 -9.37 -16.34 26.80
C ILE A 87 -8.20 -15.38 26.51
N PRO A 88 -6.94 -15.86 26.54
CA PRO A 88 -5.77 -15.03 26.27
C PRO A 88 -5.77 -14.53 24.82
N LEU A 89 -5.33 -13.29 24.65
CA LEU A 89 -5.14 -12.68 23.34
C LEU A 89 -3.76 -13.01 22.78
N PRO A 90 -3.59 -13.11 21.45
CA PRO A 90 -2.28 -13.14 20.83
C PRO A 90 -1.45 -11.90 21.23
N ALA A 91 -0.13 -11.98 21.11
CA ALA A 91 0.72 -10.83 21.37
C ALA A 91 0.43 -9.66 20.41
N PHE A 92 0.76 -8.44 20.83
CA PHE A 92 0.78 -7.25 19.98
C PHE A 92 2.22 -6.91 19.65
N TYR A 93 2.44 -6.34 18.47
CA TYR A 93 3.73 -5.83 18.05
C TYR A 93 3.60 -4.34 17.79
N ILE A 94 4.54 -3.55 18.30
CA ILE A 94 4.51 -2.10 18.25
C ILE A 94 5.90 -1.59 17.87
N ASP A 95 5.98 -0.68 16.89
CA ASP A 95 7.19 0.09 16.62
C ASP A 95 7.26 1.24 17.64
N ALA A 96 8.25 1.16 18.52
CA ALA A 96 8.58 2.12 19.56
C ALA A 96 9.90 2.84 19.24
N THR A 97 10.23 2.99 17.95
CA THR A 97 11.40 3.77 17.50
C THR A 97 11.24 5.26 17.78
N ASP A 98 10.01 5.76 17.89
CA ASP A 98 9.73 7.10 18.41
C ASP A 98 9.17 6.94 19.84
N ASP A 99 9.85 7.53 20.81
CA ASP A 99 9.52 7.36 22.23
C ASP A 99 8.18 8.03 22.56
N ASP A 100 7.85 9.11 21.85
CA ASP A 100 6.63 9.90 22.05
C ASP A 100 5.44 9.30 21.29
N ARG A 101 5.71 8.60 20.17
CA ARG A 101 4.67 8.11 19.26
C ARG A 101 4.93 6.68 18.80
N TRP A 102 4.20 5.76 19.41
CA TRP A 102 4.25 4.35 19.04
C TRP A 102 3.36 4.06 17.84
N ILE A 103 3.72 3.08 17.02
CA ILE A 103 2.93 2.65 15.86
C ILE A 103 2.60 1.18 16.00
N VAL A 104 1.31 0.83 15.96
CA VAL A 104 0.89 -0.57 16.03
C VAL A 104 1.26 -1.30 14.73
N VAL A 105 1.95 -2.41 14.86
CA VAL A 105 2.43 -3.27 13.76
C VAL A 105 1.50 -4.44 13.52
N ASP A 106 1.07 -5.06 14.62
CA ASP A 106 0.11 -6.16 14.63
C ASP A 106 -0.88 -5.98 15.78
N GLY A 107 -2.11 -6.45 15.54
CA GLY A 107 -3.20 -6.34 16.50
C GLY A 107 -4.00 -5.05 16.38
N ILE A 108 -3.79 -4.28 15.30
CA ILE A 108 -4.57 -3.06 15.04
C ILE A 108 -6.07 -3.34 15.03
N GLN A 109 -6.54 -4.41 14.35
CA GLN A 109 -7.98 -4.76 14.34
C GLN A 109 -8.52 -5.06 15.75
N ARG A 110 -7.70 -5.68 16.60
CA ARG A 110 -8.06 -6.00 17.99
C ARG A 110 -8.14 -4.73 18.85
N LEU A 111 -7.16 -3.83 18.74
CA LEU A 111 -7.18 -2.54 19.45
C LEU A 111 -8.29 -1.62 18.93
N SER A 112 -8.54 -1.60 17.63
CA SER A 112 -9.66 -0.87 17.02
C SER A 112 -11.02 -1.37 17.51
N ALA A 113 -11.23 -2.69 17.59
CA ALA A 113 -12.44 -3.26 18.16
C ALA A 113 -12.63 -2.87 19.64
N LEU A 114 -11.55 -2.92 20.42
CA LEU A 114 -11.55 -2.52 21.82
C LEU A 114 -11.87 -1.03 21.98
N LYS A 115 -11.25 -0.16 21.18
CA LYS A 115 -11.55 1.28 21.17
C LYS A 115 -13.00 1.54 20.77
N GLN A 116 -13.50 0.88 19.72
CA GLN A 116 -14.89 1.03 19.25
C GLN A 116 -15.92 0.61 20.31
N PHE A 117 -15.61 -0.42 21.10
CA PHE A 117 -16.48 -0.90 22.16
C PHE A 117 -16.35 -0.07 23.44
N VAL A 118 -15.15 0.10 23.98
CA VAL A 118 -14.88 0.68 25.31
C VAL A 118 -14.90 2.21 25.26
N THR A 119 -14.09 2.81 24.40
CA THR A 119 -13.94 4.28 24.32
C THR A 119 -15.09 4.92 23.56
N ASP A 120 -15.31 4.48 22.31
CA ASP A 120 -16.27 5.13 21.41
C ASP A 120 -17.71 4.69 21.68
N LYS A 121 -17.90 3.52 22.33
CA LYS A 121 -19.21 2.93 22.66
C LYS A 121 -20.13 2.73 21.45
N LYS A 122 -19.54 2.53 20.27
CA LYS A 122 -20.26 2.38 18.98
C LYS A 122 -20.57 0.93 18.65
N LEU A 123 -19.72 -0.01 19.09
CA LEU A 123 -19.94 -1.43 18.83
C LEU A 123 -21.07 -1.97 19.71
N ARG A 124 -22.07 -2.59 19.08
CA ARG A 124 -23.06 -3.45 19.75
C ARG A 124 -22.69 -4.90 19.50
N LEU A 125 -22.66 -5.70 20.56
CA LEU A 125 -22.19 -7.08 20.47
C LEU A 125 -23.12 -7.92 19.60
N SER A 126 -22.56 -8.73 18.72
CA SER A 126 -23.31 -9.61 17.83
C SER A 126 -22.57 -10.91 17.55
N GLY A 127 -23.29 -12.00 17.28
CA GLY A 127 -22.70 -13.29 16.93
C GLY A 127 -21.81 -13.88 18.03
N LEU A 128 -22.18 -13.61 19.30
CA LEU A 128 -21.53 -14.18 20.49
C LEU A 128 -21.75 -15.69 20.54
N GLU A 129 -20.84 -16.48 21.12
CA GLU A 129 -20.98 -17.95 21.20
C GLU A 129 -21.46 -18.42 22.59
N TYR A 130 -20.99 -17.77 23.65
CA TYR A 130 -21.19 -18.17 25.05
C TYR A 130 -22.07 -17.20 25.82
N LEU A 131 -21.84 -15.89 25.67
CA LEU A 131 -22.47 -14.81 26.44
C LEU A 131 -23.68 -14.24 25.70
N LYS A 132 -24.60 -15.11 25.28
CA LYS A 132 -25.79 -14.74 24.48
C LYS A 132 -26.68 -13.68 25.15
N SER A 133 -26.64 -13.54 26.47
CA SER A 133 -27.37 -12.47 27.19
C SER A 133 -26.84 -11.07 26.90
N LEU A 134 -25.60 -10.96 26.39
CA LEU A 134 -24.95 -9.70 26.03
C LEU A 134 -25.21 -9.30 24.57
N GLU A 135 -25.90 -10.12 23.79
CA GLU A 135 -26.21 -9.85 22.38
C GLU A 135 -26.99 -8.52 22.25
N GLY A 136 -26.57 -7.69 21.30
CA GLY A 136 -27.14 -6.36 21.04
C GLY A 136 -26.66 -5.26 22.00
N LYS A 137 -25.93 -5.58 23.07
CA LYS A 137 -25.52 -4.60 24.10
C LYS A 137 -24.25 -3.86 23.71
N ASN A 138 -24.18 -2.58 24.09
CA ASN A 138 -22.97 -1.77 24.05
C ASN A 138 -22.19 -1.88 25.37
N TYR A 139 -21.05 -1.19 25.47
CA TYR A 139 -20.19 -1.27 26.66
C TYR A 139 -20.89 -0.87 27.96
N ASP A 140 -21.64 0.23 27.98
CA ASP A 140 -22.32 0.68 29.20
C ASP A 140 -23.37 -0.33 29.66
N GLU A 141 -24.17 -0.86 28.72
CA GLU A 141 -25.18 -1.88 29.01
C GLU A 141 -24.57 -3.19 29.53
N VAL A 142 -23.40 -3.60 29.01
CA VAL A 142 -22.65 -4.77 29.51
C VAL A 142 -22.12 -4.54 30.93
N VAL A 143 -21.66 -3.32 31.24
CA VAL A 143 -21.16 -2.96 32.58
C VAL A 143 -22.30 -2.84 33.59
N GLU A 144 -23.46 -2.33 33.17
CA GLU A 144 -24.67 -2.27 34.00
C GLU A 144 -25.19 -3.66 34.36
N GLU A 145 -25.16 -4.59 33.41
CA GLU A 145 -25.56 -5.98 33.65
C GLU A 145 -24.63 -6.68 34.64
N GLU A 146 -23.31 -6.58 34.43
CA GLU A 146 -22.34 -7.10 35.39
C GLU A 146 -21.07 -6.24 35.48
N LYS A 147 -20.96 -5.46 36.58
CA LYS A 147 -19.80 -4.60 36.86
C LYS A 147 -18.43 -5.31 36.83
N ARG A 148 -18.39 -6.64 36.98
CA ARG A 148 -17.13 -7.40 36.88
C ARG A 148 -16.58 -7.46 35.45
N TYR A 149 -17.42 -7.31 34.42
CA TYR A 149 -17.00 -7.32 33.03
C TYR A 149 -16.15 -6.10 32.67
N GLN A 150 -16.45 -4.94 33.25
CA GLN A 150 -15.58 -3.76 33.14
C GLN A 150 -14.13 -4.09 33.55
N ARG A 151 -13.97 -4.65 34.76
CA ARG A 151 -12.64 -5.03 35.28
C ARG A 151 -11.98 -6.09 34.43
N ARG A 152 -12.73 -7.13 34.01
CA ARG A 152 -12.20 -8.15 33.10
C ARG A 152 -11.69 -7.55 31.80
N ILE A 153 -12.37 -6.56 31.22
CA ILE A 153 -11.93 -5.92 29.97
C ILE A 153 -10.72 -5.02 30.22
N LEU A 154 -10.84 -4.05 31.13
CA LEU A 154 -9.85 -2.99 31.32
C LEU A 154 -8.53 -3.51 31.93
N GLU A 155 -8.63 -4.44 32.88
CA GLU A 155 -7.46 -4.98 33.62
C GLU A 155 -6.84 -6.20 32.92
N THR A 156 -7.38 -6.65 31.77
CA THR A 156 -6.75 -7.73 30.99
C THR A 156 -5.34 -7.29 30.58
N GLN A 157 -4.34 -8.05 31.00
CA GLN A 157 -2.96 -7.87 30.59
C GLN A 157 -2.73 -8.58 29.25
N VAL A 158 -1.96 -7.93 28.38
CA VAL A 158 -1.61 -8.47 27.07
C VAL A 158 -0.11 -8.40 26.86
N THR A 159 0.45 -9.39 26.16
CA THR A 159 1.87 -9.37 25.78
C THR A 159 2.08 -8.39 24.63
N VAL A 160 2.99 -7.44 24.82
CA VAL A 160 3.39 -6.46 23.81
C VAL A 160 4.88 -6.56 23.56
N TYR A 161 5.26 -6.76 22.30
CA TYR A 161 6.64 -6.66 21.83
C TYR A 161 6.89 -5.26 21.26
N LEU A 162 7.77 -4.50 21.92
CA LEU A 162 8.20 -3.17 21.50
C LEU A 162 9.47 -3.27 20.67
N ILE A 163 9.40 -2.88 19.40
CA ILE A 163 10.55 -2.76 18.52
C ILE A 163 11.17 -1.39 18.75
N ASN A 164 12.28 -1.35 19.48
CA ASN A 164 12.88 -0.12 19.96
C ASN A 164 13.87 0.50 18.95
N LYS A 165 14.27 1.74 19.24
CA LYS A 165 15.41 2.42 18.59
C LYS A 165 16.63 1.50 18.53
N GLY A 166 17.37 1.59 17.41
CA GLY A 166 18.53 0.74 17.12
C GLY A 166 18.22 -0.40 16.15
N THR A 167 16.96 -0.84 16.04
CA THR A 167 16.57 -1.86 15.06
C THR A 167 16.60 -1.30 13.63
N PRO A 168 17.42 -1.86 12.71
CA PRO A 168 17.53 -1.34 11.35
C PRO A 168 16.19 -1.42 10.59
N PRO A 169 15.85 -0.45 9.71
CA PRO A 169 14.59 -0.41 8.97
C PRO A 169 14.27 -1.70 8.20
N GLU A 170 15.27 -2.32 7.60
CA GLU A 170 15.17 -3.59 6.88
C GLU A 170 14.80 -4.77 7.78
N VAL A 171 15.28 -4.76 9.02
CA VAL A 171 14.94 -5.77 10.02
C VAL A 171 13.52 -5.55 10.52
N LYS A 172 13.10 -4.29 10.72
CA LYS A 172 11.71 -3.94 11.02
C LYS A 172 10.77 -4.43 9.93
N TYR A 173 11.07 -4.16 8.66
CA TYR A 173 10.29 -4.68 7.53
C TYR A 173 10.15 -6.21 7.57
N ASN A 174 11.24 -6.94 7.82
CA ASN A 174 11.19 -8.40 7.93
C ASN A 174 10.35 -8.89 9.10
N ILE A 175 10.47 -8.25 10.26
CA ILE A 175 9.65 -8.55 11.43
C ILE A 175 8.17 -8.38 11.07
N PHE A 176 7.81 -7.25 10.46
CA PHE A 176 6.44 -6.95 10.02
C PHE A 176 5.96 -8.01 9.02
N LYS A 177 6.76 -8.31 7.99
CA LYS A 177 6.45 -9.32 6.96
C LYS A 177 6.19 -10.68 7.58
N ARG A 178 6.99 -11.10 8.57
CA ARG A 178 6.86 -12.42 9.24
C ARG A 178 5.65 -12.52 10.16
N ILE A 179 5.37 -11.47 10.95
CA ILE A 179 4.24 -11.46 11.87
C ILE A 179 2.91 -11.46 11.11
N ASN A 180 2.84 -10.73 10.00
CA ASN A 180 1.63 -10.61 9.19
C ASN A 180 1.34 -11.83 8.29
N THR A 181 2.01 -12.96 8.49
CA THR A 181 1.79 -14.18 7.68
C THR A 181 0.59 -15.04 8.13
N GLY A 182 0.12 -14.89 9.37
CA GLY A 182 -0.98 -15.70 9.92
C GLY A 182 -2.40 -15.22 9.58
N GLY A 183 -2.55 -14.04 8.97
CA GLY A 183 -3.83 -13.41 8.60
C GLY A 183 -3.87 -13.00 7.14
N LEU A 184 -4.66 -11.97 6.78
CA LEU A 184 -4.55 -11.33 5.47
C LEU A 184 -3.22 -10.54 5.44
N PRO A 185 -2.19 -10.99 4.70
CA PRO A 185 -0.89 -10.34 4.75
C PRO A 185 -1.00 -8.93 4.18
N MET A 186 -0.28 -7.98 4.78
CA MET A 186 -0.12 -6.62 4.23
C MET A 186 0.70 -6.67 2.94
N SER A 187 0.38 -5.78 2.00
CA SER A 187 1.16 -5.57 0.77
C SER A 187 2.50 -4.92 1.14
N PRO A 188 3.53 -5.06 0.30
CA PRO A 188 4.79 -4.34 0.50
C PRO A 188 4.58 -2.82 0.66
N GLN A 189 3.63 -2.23 -0.07
CA GLN A 189 3.33 -0.80 0.04
C GLN A 189 2.65 -0.44 1.36
N GLU A 190 1.74 -1.28 1.86
CA GLU A 190 1.16 -1.12 3.19
C GLU A 190 2.28 -1.15 4.26
N ILE A 191 3.18 -2.12 4.22
CA ILE A 191 4.29 -2.15 5.19
C ILE A 191 5.18 -0.89 5.07
N ARG A 192 5.51 -0.44 3.83
CA ARG A 192 6.35 0.75 3.61
C ARG A 192 5.74 2.03 4.14
N HIS A 193 4.46 2.26 3.89
CA HIS A 193 3.78 3.45 4.41
C HIS A 193 3.85 3.45 5.95
N ALA A 194 3.77 2.27 6.59
CA ALA A 194 3.60 2.16 8.05
C ALA A 194 4.89 2.49 8.78
N LEU A 195 5.96 1.95 8.22
CA LEU A 195 7.32 2.14 8.72
C LEU A 195 7.90 3.52 8.41
N ASN A 196 7.30 4.28 7.48
CA ASN A 196 7.84 5.55 7.01
C ASN A 196 6.78 6.66 7.01
N PRO A 197 6.19 6.99 8.18
CA PRO A 197 5.22 8.08 8.28
C PRO A 197 5.87 9.42 7.88
N GLY A 198 5.10 10.28 7.22
CA GLY A 198 5.60 11.60 6.84
C GLY A 198 4.83 12.27 5.71
N LYS A 199 5.30 13.46 5.30
CA LYS A 199 4.68 14.24 4.22
C LYS A 199 4.72 13.55 2.86
N GLY A 200 5.68 12.66 2.62
CA GLY A 200 5.77 11.85 1.40
C GLY A 200 4.54 10.96 1.20
N ASN A 201 4.06 10.28 2.25
CA ASN A 201 2.84 9.47 2.17
C ASN A 201 1.61 10.31 1.79
N ARG A 202 1.46 11.49 2.40
CA ARG A 202 0.36 12.43 2.08
C ARG A 202 0.46 12.95 0.64
N PHE A 203 1.67 13.23 0.19
CA PHE A 203 1.92 13.67 -1.18
C PHE A 203 1.61 12.57 -2.21
N ILE A 204 2.06 11.34 -1.96
CA ILE A 204 1.75 10.17 -2.80
C ILE A 204 0.23 9.97 -2.90
N LEU A 205 -0.47 10.02 -1.77
CA LEU A 205 -1.93 9.93 -1.74
C LEU A 205 -2.58 11.05 -2.55
N LYS A 206 -2.10 12.31 -2.41
CA LYS A 206 -2.61 13.45 -3.19
C LYS A 206 -2.51 13.19 -4.70
N LEU A 207 -1.37 12.67 -5.17
CA LEU A 207 -1.17 12.35 -6.59
C LEU A 207 -2.03 11.16 -7.04
N ALA A 208 -2.12 10.11 -6.22
CA ALA A 208 -2.98 8.95 -6.49
C ALA A 208 -4.48 9.33 -6.54
N ASP A 209 -4.87 10.36 -5.78
CA ASP A 209 -6.23 10.87 -5.78
C ASP A 209 -6.55 11.83 -6.94
N SER A 210 -5.55 12.24 -7.73
CA SER A 210 -5.74 13.13 -8.88
C SER A 210 -6.59 12.49 -9.99
N GLU A 211 -7.37 13.31 -10.68
CA GLU A 211 -8.20 12.87 -11.80
C GLU A 211 -7.34 12.40 -12.98
N GLU A 212 -6.21 13.08 -13.21
CA GLU A 212 -5.23 12.73 -14.24
C GLU A 212 -4.71 11.31 -14.06
N PHE A 213 -4.33 10.93 -12.83
CA PHE A 213 -3.87 9.58 -12.52
C PHE A 213 -4.98 8.54 -12.64
N LYS A 214 -6.14 8.78 -12.02
CA LYS A 214 -7.28 7.84 -12.03
C LYS A 214 -7.75 7.52 -13.45
N LYS A 215 -7.59 8.48 -14.38
CA LYS A 215 -7.93 8.30 -15.79
C LYS A 215 -7.03 7.30 -16.51
N VAL A 216 -5.73 7.28 -16.22
CA VAL A 216 -4.75 6.41 -16.89
C VAL A 216 -4.42 5.14 -16.09
N VAL A 217 -4.69 5.15 -14.78
CA VAL A 217 -4.54 3.99 -13.88
C VAL A 217 -5.89 3.72 -13.18
N PRO A 218 -6.94 3.30 -13.90
CA PRO A 218 -8.22 2.93 -13.28
C PRO A 218 -8.08 1.61 -12.51
N LEU A 219 -8.00 1.69 -11.19
CA LEU A 219 -7.88 0.54 -10.28
C LEU A 219 -9.23 0.21 -9.62
N GLY A 220 -9.52 -1.09 -9.48
CA GLY A 220 -10.67 -1.55 -8.70
C GLY A 220 -10.50 -1.26 -7.20
N GLN A 221 -11.62 -1.17 -6.48
CA GLN A 221 -11.64 -0.76 -5.07
C GLN A 221 -10.76 -1.65 -4.19
N LYS A 222 -10.71 -2.96 -4.44
CA LYS A 222 -9.84 -3.90 -3.70
C LYS A 222 -8.36 -3.54 -3.83
N ARG A 223 -7.91 -3.13 -5.02
CA ARG A 223 -6.50 -2.76 -5.27
C ARG A 223 -6.13 -1.44 -4.60
N ILE A 224 -7.01 -0.44 -4.68
CA ILE A 224 -6.86 0.84 -3.97
C ILE A 224 -6.80 0.60 -2.45
N MET A 225 -7.64 -0.30 -1.94
CA MET A 225 -7.64 -0.70 -0.52
C MET A 225 -6.32 -1.34 -0.08
N ARG A 226 -5.55 -1.94 -1.00
CA ARG A 226 -4.22 -2.53 -0.76
C ARG A 226 -3.06 -1.58 -1.08
N MET A 227 -3.38 -0.31 -1.35
CA MET A 227 -2.46 0.77 -1.70
C MET A 227 -1.70 0.60 -3.03
N ASP A 228 -2.24 -0.18 -3.97
CA ASP A 228 -1.63 -0.36 -5.29
C ASP A 228 -1.43 0.99 -6.00
N ASP A 229 -2.43 1.86 -5.93
CA ASP A 229 -2.41 3.24 -6.45
C ASP A 229 -1.21 4.05 -5.92
N ARG A 230 -0.95 3.94 -4.62
CA ARG A 230 0.18 4.59 -3.96
C ARG A 230 1.50 3.96 -4.38
N GLU A 231 1.55 2.66 -4.66
CA GLU A 231 2.76 2.00 -5.18
C GLU A 231 3.09 2.46 -6.60
N PHE A 232 2.09 2.58 -7.50
CA PHE A 232 2.28 3.18 -8.83
C PHE A 232 2.96 4.55 -8.71
N VAL A 233 2.37 5.46 -7.95
CA VAL A 233 2.89 6.82 -7.75
C VAL A 233 4.28 6.81 -7.13
N LEU A 234 4.50 6.03 -6.06
CA LEU A 234 5.81 5.95 -5.40
C LEU A 234 6.89 5.43 -6.35
N ALA A 235 6.59 4.43 -7.16
CA ALA A 235 7.55 3.87 -8.10
C ALA A 235 7.95 4.87 -9.19
N PHE A 236 6.99 5.62 -9.74
CA PHE A 236 7.31 6.73 -10.64
C PHE A 236 8.23 7.75 -9.96
N LEU A 237 7.84 8.25 -8.78
CA LEU A 237 8.64 9.23 -8.06
C LEU A 237 10.04 8.69 -7.74
N ALA A 238 10.17 7.41 -7.41
CA ALA A 238 11.45 6.78 -7.15
C ALA A 238 12.40 6.84 -8.35
N PHE A 239 11.91 6.57 -9.57
CA PHE A 239 12.73 6.68 -10.79
C PHE A 239 12.98 8.13 -11.25
N ILE A 240 12.15 9.08 -10.84
CA ILE A 240 12.43 10.52 -11.02
C ILE A 240 13.51 11.01 -10.06
N LEU A 241 13.49 10.53 -8.81
CA LEU A 241 14.43 10.93 -7.77
C LEU A 241 15.78 10.20 -7.86
N THR A 242 15.76 8.98 -8.38
CA THR A 242 16.94 8.14 -8.54
C THR A 242 16.95 7.55 -9.95
N ASN A 243 18.03 7.80 -10.71
CA ASN A 243 18.17 7.30 -12.07
C ASN A 243 18.01 5.76 -12.11
N TYR A 244 17.31 5.24 -13.11
CA TYR A 244 17.06 3.81 -13.27
C TYR A 244 18.35 2.96 -13.36
N GLN A 245 19.46 3.54 -13.83
CA GLN A 245 20.77 2.87 -13.88
C GLN A 245 21.33 2.56 -12.48
N GLU A 246 20.93 3.32 -11.47
CA GLU A 246 21.32 3.10 -10.07
C GLU A 246 20.54 1.94 -9.43
N TYR A 247 19.44 1.47 -10.04
CA TYR A 247 18.57 0.42 -9.49
C TYR A 247 19.35 -0.86 -9.13
N LYS A 248 20.33 -1.25 -9.96
CA LYS A 248 21.19 -2.43 -9.75
C LYS A 248 22.02 -2.38 -8.45
N HIS A 249 22.16 -1.21 -7.83
CA HIS A 249 22.86 -1.03 -6.56
C HIS A 249 21.93 -1.19 -5.35
N TYR A 250 20.64 -1.44 -5.57
CA TYR A 250 19.68 -1.75 -4.52
C TYR A 250 19.49 -3.26 -4.42
N PRO A 251 19.47 -3.83 -3.20
CA PRO A 251 19.31 -5.28 -3.04
C PRO A 251 17.94 -5.82 -3.49
N SER A 252 16.90 -4.98 -3.43
CA SER A 252 15.55 -5.35 -3.87
C SER A 252 14.70 -4.13 -4.20
N ARG A 253 13.58 -4.39 -4.90
CA ARG A 253 12.58 -3.36 -5.22
C ARG A 253 12.07 -2.68 -3.95
N ASN A 254 11.80 -3.47 -2.91
CA ASN A 254 11.27 -2.95 -1.67
C ASN A 254 12.23 -1.91 -1.03
N LEU A 255 13.52 -2.20 -0.99
CA LEU A 255 14.52 -1.26 -0.46
C LEU A 255 14.69 -0.03 -1.36
N PHE A 256 14.60 -0.19 -2.68
CA PHE A 256 14.61 0.93 -3.62
C PHE A 256 13.46 1.90 -3.36
N LEU A 257 12.23 1.40 -3.26
CA LEU A 257 11.04 2.23 -2.99
C LEU A 257 11.07 2.82 -1.58
N THR A 258 11.51 2.06 -0.58
CA THR A 258 11.63 2.53 0.81
C THR A 258 12.61 3.70 0.93
N ARG A 259 13.80 3.57 0.34
CA ARG A 259 14.82 4.65 0.37
C ARG A 259 14.33 5.89 -0.37
N ASN A 260 13.66 5.74 -1.50
CA ASN A 260 13.08 6.88 -2.22
C ASN A 260 11.93 7.55 -1.47
N LEU A 261 11.11 6.80 -0.71
CA LEU A 261 10.11 7.38 0.18
C LEU A 261 10.76 8.22 1.30
N VAL A 262 11.88 7.77 1.87
CA VAL A 262 12.66 8.55 2.84
C VAL A 262 13.22 9.84 2.21
N ILE A 263 13.71 9.78 0.96
CA ILE A 263 14.15 10.97 0.22
C ILE A 263 12.98 11.93 0.00
N LEU A 264 11.82 11.42 -0.43
CA LEU A 264 10.60 12.20 -0.66
C LEU A 264 10.14 12.91 0.63
N ASN A 265 10.20 12.22 1.76
CA ASN A 265 9.90 12.79 3.08
C ASN A 265 10.77 13.99 3.46
N LYS A 266 11.92 14.19 2.81
CA LYS A 266 12.84 15.31 3.05
C LYS A 266 12.68 16.48 2.07
N LYS A 267 11.88 16.35 1.00
CA LYS A 267 11.71 17.40 -0.03
C LYS A 267 11.01 18.65 0.50
N SER A 268 11.41 19.84 0.04
CA SER A 268 10.71 21.10 0.36
C SER A 268 9.32 21.13 -0.29
N GLN A 269 8.44 22.04 0.15
CA GLN A 269 7.13 22.18 -0.48
C GLN A 269 7.25 22.58 -1.96
N GLU A 270 8.16 23.49 -2.29
CA GLU A 270 8.47 23.88 -3.68
C GLU A 270 8.87 22.68 -4.55
N GLN A 271 9.75 21.81 -4.04
CA GLN A 271 10.15 20.59 -4.75
C GLN A 271 8.98 19.62 -4.95
N LEU A 272 8.05 19.53 -3.99
CA LEU A 272 6.85 18.71 -4.14
C LEU A 272 5.89 19.31 -5.17
N ASP A 273 5.72 20.63 -5.19
CA ASP A 273 4.87 21.31 -6.16
C ASP A 273 5.39 21.12 -7.60
N ASP A 274 6.71 21.11 -7.80
CA ASP A 274 7.31 20.84 -9.11
C ASP A 274 7.14 19.37 -9.54
N LEU A 275 7.27 18.43 -8.60
CA LEU A 275 6.99 17.02 -8.86
C LEU A 275 5.51 16.78 -9.23
N GLU A 276 4.59 17.50 -8.60
CA GLU A 276 3.16 17.42 -8.90
C GLU A 276 2.83 17.96 -10.30
N LYS A 277 3.39 19.12 -10.67
CA LYS A 277 3.24 19.66 -12.03
C LYS A 277 3.78 18.69 -13.07
N LEU A 278 4.96 18.13 -12.84
CA LEU A 278 5.56 17.12 -13.72
C LEU A 278 4.67 15.89 -13.83
N PHE A 279 4.22 15.34 -12.70
CA PHE A 279 3.34 14.17 -12.65
C PHE A 279 2.06 14.39 -13.48
N ASN A 280 1.35 15.51 -13.26
CA ASN A 280 0.12 15.82 -13.98
C ASN A 280 0.36 16.00 -15.49
N LYS A 281 1.47 16.62 -15.89
CA LYS A 281 1.87 16.72 -17.30
C LYS A 281 2.05 15.33 -17.90
N ILE A 282 2.70 14.40 -17.20
CA ILE A 282 2.98 13.05 -17.71
C ILE A 282 1.72 12.20 -17.80
N MET A 283 0.85 12.24 -16.79
CA MET A 283 -0.44 11.51 -16.84
C MET A 283 -1.29 11.98 -18.02
N ASN A 284 -1.38 13.29 -18.25
CA ASN A 284 -2.09 13.85 -19.40
C ASN A 284 -1.44 13.48 -20.74
N THR A 285 -0.11 13.47 -20.81
CA THR A 285 0.62 13.08 -22.02
C THR A 285 0.39 11.60 -22.34
N ALA A 286 0.47 10.72 -21.34
CA ALA A 286 0.18 9.29 -21.48
C ALA A 286 -1.25 9.06 -21.97
N TRP A 287 -2.23 9.81 -21.43
CA TRP A 287 -3.61 9.77 -21.91
C TRP A 287 -3.73 10.21 -23.38
N ASN A 288 -3.08 11.30 -23.78
CA ASN A 288 -3.18 11.82 -25.15
C ASN A 288 -2.58 10.87 -26.20
N ILE A 289 -1.55 10.12 -25.81
CA ILE A 289 -0.91 9.11 -26.65
C ILE A 289 -1.73 7.82 -26.65
N PHE A 290 -1.93 7.20 -25.49
CA PHE A 290 -2.43 5.83 -25.37
C PHE A 290 -3.92 5.72 -25.05
N GLY A 291 -4.52 6.80 -24.53
CA GLY A 291 -5.90 6.84 -24.08
C GLY A 291 -6.18 5.74 -23.06
N ASP A 292 -7.23 4.98 -23.32
CA ASP A 292 -7.62 3.82 -22.54
C ASP A 292 -6.52 2.78 -22.36
N ASN A 293 -5.61 2.65 -23.34
CA ASN A 293 -4.53 1.67 -23.31
C ASN A 293 -3.26 2.18 -22.59
N ALA A 294 -3.33 3.32 -21.89
CA ALA A 294 -2.22 3.82 -21.11
C ALA A 294 -1.71 2.75 -20.14
N TYR A 295 -0.39 2.53 -20.17
CA TYR A 295 0.34 1.60 -19.29
C TYR A 295 -0.12 0.14 -19.36
N ARG A 296 -0.74 -0.27 -20.47
CA ARG A 296 -1.16 -1.65 -20.75
C ARG A 296 -0.31 -2.22 -21.87
N LYS A 297 -0.13 -3.54 -21.89
CA LYS A 297 0.47 -4.23 -23.03
C LYS A 297 -0.43 -4.01 -24.25
N LEU A 298 0.15 -3.63 -25.39
CA LEU A 298 -0.56 -3.57 -26.66
C LEU A 298 -0.32 -4.87 -27.42
N ILE A 299 -1.32 -5.74 -27.47
CA ILE A 299 -1.26 -7.03 -28.17
C ILE A 299 -2.20 -6.96 -29.39
N LYS A 300 -1.70 -7.37 -30.55
CA LYS A 300 -2.48 -7.41 -31.78
C LYS A 300 -3.62 -8.41 -31.68
N ASN A 301 -4.79 -8.01 -32.16
CA ASN A 301 -6.02 -8.82 -32.12
C ASN A 301 -6.42 -9.28 -30.71
N ALA A 302 -6.02 -8.54 -29.66
CA ALA A 302 -6.43 -8.86 -28.30
C ALA A 302 -7.97 -8.85 -28.19
N SER A 303 -8.55 -9.95 -27.71
CA SER A 303 -9.99 -10.06 -27.47
C SER A 303 -10.47 -9.23 -26.29
N ARG A 304 -9.53 -8.87 -25.39
CA ARG A 304 -9.78 -8.09 -24.17
C ARG A 304 -8.63 -7.12 -23.90
N LYS A 305 -8.97 -6.05 -23.19
CA LYS A 305 -8.02 -5.04 -22.73
C LYS A 305 -7.07 -5.67 -21.71
N GLN A 306 -5.75 -5.52 -21.92
CA GLN A 306 -4.72 -6.07 -21.03
C GLN A 306 -4.70 -5.33 -19.70
N PRO A 307 -4.35 -5.97 -18.56
CA PRO A 307 -4.28 -5.31 -17.26
C PRO A 307 -3.26 -4.16 -17.25
N ILE A 308 -3.46 -3.20 -16.33
CA ILE A 308 -2.49 -2.11 -16.12
C ILE A 308 -1.20 -2.71 -15.56
N ASN A 309 -0.08 -2.35 -16.15
CA ASN A 309 1.21 -2.90 -15.82
C ASN A 309 2.10 -1.85 -15.13
N GLN A 310 2.56 -2.20 -13.93
CA GLN A 310 3.43 -1.38 -13.09
C GLN A 310 4.76 -1.02 -13.76
N ALA A 311 5.41 -1.99 -14.42
CA ALA A 311 6.69 -1.76 -15.11
C ALA A 311 6.54 -0.81 -16.30
N LEU A 312 5.44 -0.94 -17.06
CA LEU A 312 5.12 0.00 -18.14
C LEU A 312 4.79 1.39 -17.59
N PHE A 313 4.09 1.49 -16.46
CA PHE A 313 3.85 2.77 -15.79
C PHE A 313 5.15 3.48 -15.44
N GLU A 314 6.08 2.78 -14.79
CA GLU A 314 7.38 3.32 -14.40
C GLU A 314 8.16 3.81 -15.62
N THR A 315 8.32 2.95 -16.62
CA THR A 315 9.21 3.23 -17.75
C THR A 315 8.66 4.28 -18.69
N TRP A 316 7.38 4.21 -19.08
CA TRP A 316 6.78 5.23 -19.93
C TRP A 316 6.75 6.58 -19.23
N SER A 317 6.37 6.61 -17.95
CA SER A 317 6.28 7.88 -17.22
C SER A 317 7.65 8.51 -17.02
N PHE A 318 8.69 7.71 -16.74
CA PHE A 318 10.06 8.20 -16.70
C PHE A 318 10.45 8.83 -18.04
N TRP A 319 10.32 8.13 -19.17
CA TRP A 319 10.77 8.69 -20.44
C TRP A 319 9.97 9.90 -20.89
N LEU A 320 8.65 9.89 -20.71
CA LEU A 320 7.83 11.07 -20.99
C LEU A 320 8.24 12.29 -20.15
N SER A 321 8.78 12.08 -18.93
CA SER A 321 9.33 13.15 -18.10
C SER A 321 10.63 13.75 -18.62
N GLN A 322 11.36 13.02 -19.46
CA GLN A 322 12.64 13.46 -20.04
C GLN A 322 12.48 14.26 -21.33
N LEU A 323 11.26 14.36 -21.87
CA LEU A 323 11.00 15.00 -23.16
C LEU A 323 10.68 16.49 -23.02
N SER A 324 11.18 17.26 -23.98
CA SER A 324 10.78 18.64 -24.20
C SER A 324 9.33 18.74 -24.67
N GLU A 325 8.74 19.94 -24.55
CA GLU A 325 7.37 20.19 -25.08
C GLU A 325 7.27 19.89 -26.59
N GLN A 326 8.32 20.19 -27.36
CA GLN A 326 8.35 19.94 -28.80
C GLN A 326 8.34 18.44 -29.11
N GLU A 327 9.17 17.65 -28.43
CA GLU A 327 9.20 16.20 -28.58
C GLU A 327 7.87 15.56 -28.16
N ILE A 328 7.23 16.05 -27.10
CA ILE A 328 5.89 15.58 -26.69
C ILE A 328 4.85 15.84 -27.79
N GLN A 329 4.86 17.02 -28.43
CA GLN A 329 3.92 17.31 -29.51
C GLN A 329 4.16 16.40 -30.73
N ILE A 330 5.43 16.12 -31.06
CA ILE A 330 5.77 15.17 -32.13
C ILE A 330 5.22 13.78 -31.78
N LEU A 331 5.48 13.27 -30.57
CA LEU A 331 4.97 11.96 -30.14
C LEU A 331 3.44 11.87 -30.16
N ILE A 332 2.74 12.92 -29.74
CA ILE A 332 1.27 12.96 -29.78
C ILE A 332 0.77 12.93 -31.23
N SER A 333 1.41 13.68 -32.12
CA SER A 333 1.06 13.70 -33.55
C SER A 333 1.35 12.37 -34.25
N SER A 334 2.41 11.67 -33.81
CA SER A 334 2.87 10.38 -34.34
C SER A 334 2.46 9.19 -33.48
N LYS A 335 1.43 9.34 -32.63
CA LYS A 335 1.07 8.34 -31.61
C LYS A 335 0.72 6.96 -32.18
N GLU A 336 0.18 6.90 -33.39
CA GLU A 336 -0.15 5.62 -34.03
C GLU A 336 1.10 4.85 -34.47
N ILE A 337 2.14 5.56 -34.92
CA ILE A 337 3.46 4.96 -35.21
C ILE A 337 4.10 4.47 -33.92
N LEU A 338 4.09 5.29 -32.86
CA LEU A 338 4.61 4.89 -31.55
C LEU A 338 3.94 3.62 -31.01
N LYS A 339 2.60 3.54 -31.09
CA LYS A 339 1.84 2.34 -30.70
C LYS A 339 2.19 1.14 -31.55
N GLN A 340 2.39 1.31 -32.86
CA GLN A 340 2.79 0.23 -33.76
C GLN A 340 4.18 -0.31 -33.39
N ASN A 341 5.17 0.56 -33.18
CA ASN A 341 6.52 0.14 -32.75
C ASN A 341 6.46 -0.57 -31.38
N PHE A 342 5.62 -0.08 -30.46
CA PHE A 342 5.44 -0.73 -29.16
C PHE A 342 4.76 -2.11 -29.27
N MET A 343 3.72 -2.24 -30.09
CA MET A 343 3.09 -3.54 -30.38
C MET A 343 4.08 -4.51 -31.00
N GLN A 344 4.86 -4.06 -31.98
CA GLN A 344 5.88 -4.87 -32.61
C GLN A 344 6.95 -5.32 -31.60
N LYS A 345 7.38 -4.43 -30.70
CA LYS A 345 8.31 -4.81 -29.63
C LYS A 345 7.77 -5.92 -28.73
N ILE A 346 6.48 -5.88 -28.40
CA ILE A 346 5.83 -6.94 -27.61
C ILE A 346 5.77 -8.27 -28.39
N GLU A 347 5.54 -8.23 -29.70
CA GLU A 347 5.45 -9.43 -30.54
C GLU A 347 6.83 -10.07 -30.81
N ASP A 348 7.83 -9.25 -31.12
CA ASP A 348 9.11 -9.70 -31.65
C ASP A 348 10.16 -9.98 -30.57
N ASP A 349 9.98 -9.46 -29.35
CA ASP A 349 10.99 -9.52 -28.29
C ASP A 349 10.45 -10.18 -26.99
N PRO A 350 10.60 -11.52 -26.86
CA PRO A 350 10.23 -12.23 -25.63
C PRO A 350 11.01 -11.77 -24.39
N GLU A 351 12.23 -11.25 -24.57
CA GLU A 351 13.04 -10.73 -23.48
C GLU A 351 12.44 -9.42 -22.96
N PHE A 352 11.94 -8.56 -23.85
CA PHE A 352 11.18 -7.38 -23.47
C PHE A 352 9.89 -7.73 -22.73
N VAL A 353 9.12 -8.71 -23.20
CA VAL A 353 7.91 -9.17 -22.51
C VAL A 353 8.23 -9.67 -21.10
N THR A 354 9.34 -10.39 -20.95
CA THR A 354 9.84 -10.85 -19.64
C THR A 354 10.31 -9.68 -18.77
N SER A 355 10.86 -8.62 -19.36
CA SER A 355 11.37 -7.44 -18.62
C SER A 355 10.28 -6.57 -17.99
N ILE A 356 9.05 -6.65 -18.53
CA ILE A 356 7.86 -5.94 -18.03
C ILE A 356 6.93 -6.84 -17.19
N SER A 357 7.38 -8.03 -16.79
CA SER A 357 6.68 -8.86 -15.79
C SER A 357 6.96 -8.35 -14.36
N GLN A 358 6.10 -8.69 -13.40
CA GLN A 358 6.21 -8.20 -12.03
C GLN A 358 7.48 -8.69 -11.30
N ALA A 359 7.95 -9.90 -11.61
CA ALA A 359 9.12 -10.51 -10.98
C ALA A 359 10.47 -10.18 -11.67
N SER A 360 10.46 -9.30 -12.68
CA SER A 360 11.64 -9.10 -13.51
C SER A 360 12.68 -8.18 -12.89
N GLU A 361 13.91 -8.68 -12.77
CA GLU A 361 15.09 -7.89 -12.40
C GLU A 361 15.66 -7.06 -13.57
N LYS A 362 15.13 -7.24 -14.80
CA LYS A 362 15.62 -6.56 -16.03
C LYS A 362 15.12 -5.11 -16.16
N VAL A 363 15.23 -4.34 -15.08
CA VAL A 363 14.78 -2.94 -15.02
C VAL A 363 15.52 -2.08 -16.04
N GLU A 364 16.85 -2.13 -16.08
CA GLU A 364 17.64 -1.29 -16.99
C GLU A 364 17.30 -1.57 -18.46
N TYR A 365 17.10 -2.84 -18.80
CA TYR A 365 16.76 -3.27 -20.15
C TYR A 365 15.39 -2.74 -20.61
N ARG A 366 14.33 -2.84 -19.79
CA ARG A 366 13.01 -2.29 -20.19
C ARG A 366 13.05 -0.78 -20.42
N PHE A 367 13.87 -0.05 -19.63
CA PHE A 367 14.06 1.39 -19.83
C PHE A 367 14.76 1.68 -21.15
N ILE A 368 15.85 0.99 -21.47
CA ILE A 368 16.57 1.17 -22.73
C ILE A 368 15.67 0.87 -23.94
N GLU A 369 14.87 -0.19 -23.90
CA GLU A 369 14.02 -0.56 -25.03
C GLU A 369 12.87 0.42 -25.28
N ILE A 370 12.23 0.95 -24.23
CA ILE A 370 11.23 2.01 -24.39
C ILE A 370 11.87 3.31 -24.90
N GLU A 371 13.11 3.63 -24.49
CA GLU A 371 13.82 4.78 -25.04
C GLU A 371 13.97 4.66 -26.55
N LYS A 372 14.44 3.51 -27.04
CA LYS A 372 14.61 3.26 -28.48
C LYS A 372 13.31 3.48 -29.25
N ILE A 373 12.20 2.95 -28.77
CA ILE A 373 10.88 3.12 -29.39
C ILE A 373 10.51 4.61 -29.49
N ILE A 374 10.78 5.39 -28.44
CA ILE A 374 10.52 6.83 -28.45
C ILE A 374 11.43 7.55 -29.43
N ARG A 375 12.73 7.25 -29.41
CA ARG A 375 13.74 7.90 -30.27
C ARG A 375 13.51 7.65 -31.76
N GLU A 376 13.06 6.46 -32.13
CA GLU A 376 12.69 6.12 -33.52
C GLU A 376 11.55 6.97 -34.07
N VAL A 377 10.64 7.45 -33.22
CA VAL A 377 9.52 8.31 -33.62
C VAL A 377 9.93 9.80 -33.64
N LEU A 378 10.95 10.16 -32.87
CA LEU A 378 11.46 11.53 -32.78
C LEU A 378 12.54 11.84 -33.84
N SER A 379 13.20 10.82 -34.40
CA SER A 379 14.12 10.91 -35.53
C SER A 379 13.39 11.06 -36.85
#